data_AF-A0A965T7A7-F1
#
_entry.id   AF-A0A965T7A7-F1
#
_cell.length_a   1.000
_cell.length_b   1.000
_cell.length_c   1.000
_cell.angle_alpha   90.00
_cell.angle_beta   90.00
_cell.angle_gamma   90.00
#
_symmetry.space_group_name_H-M   'P 1'
#
loop_
_entity.id
_entity.type
_entity.pdbx_description
1 polymer ?
#
loop_
_entity_poly.entity_id
_entity_poly.type
_entity_poly.pdbx_seq_one_letter_code
_entity_poly.pdbx_strand_id
1 'polypeptide(L)'
;MFKKDEYALPIQRLIDAVDKNTAVNFAILCAERVLPLYETQFSEEKRVADGIAAAYQYLNNTIGVSQARKAAFASHSAARLAEKGSAARAAARCCGHTAATAHCKEHAIAAAAYAAIAIEIAEGSEGKLKEREMQHNTLLNLAERK
;
A
#
# COMPACT_ATOMS: atom_id res chain seq x y z
N MET A 1 -14.54 -21.49 8.94
CA MET A 1 -15.11 -20.17 9.28
C MET A 1 -14.01 -19.14 9.09
N PHE A 2 -14.02 -18.39 7.99
CA PHE A 2 -13.03 -17.33 7.76
C PHE A 2 -13.21 -16.28 8.85
N LYS A 3 -12.19 -16.05 9.70
CA LYS A 3 -12.23 -14.92 10.63
C LYS A 3 -12.40 -13.66 9.80
N LYS A 4 -13.48 -12.92 10.06
CA LYS A 4 -13.70 -11.60 9.45
C LYS A 4 -12.50 -10.74 9.84
N ASP A 5 -11.90 -10.04 8.87
CA ASP A 5 -10.76 -9.16 9.11
C ASP A 5 -11.16 -8.06 10.11
N GLU A 6 -10.78 -8.23 11.37
CA GLU A 6 -11.25 -7.42 12.49
C GLU A 6 -10.67 -5.99 12.46
N TYR A 7 -9.56 -5.80 11.77
CA TYR A 7 -8.87 -4.52 11.64
C TYR A 7 -9.33 -3.69 10.44
N ALA A 8 -10.02 -4.29 9.46
CA ALA A 8 -10.43 -3.57 8.25
C ALA A 8 -11.27 -2.32 8.54
N LEU A 9 -12.28 -2.44 9.43
CA LEU A 9 -13.15 -1.31 9.80
C LEU A 9 -12.44 -0.27 10.68
N PRO A 10 -11.70 -0.66 11.75
CA PRO A 10 -10.86 0.28 12.50
C PRO A 10 -9.88 1.08 11.63
N ILE A 11 -9.16 0.41 10.72
CA ILE A 11 -8.22 1.07 9.79
C ILE A 11 -8.97 2.06 8.90
N GLN A 12 -10.11 1.66 8.31
CA GLN A 12 -10.91 2.56 7.47
C GLN A 12 -11.32 3.83 8.22
N ARG A 13 -11.84 3.69 9.45
CA ARG A 13 -12.28 4.84 10.27
C ARG A 13 -11.12 5.81 10.56
N LEU A 14 -9.93 5.28 10.82
CA LEU A 14 -8.75 6.10 11.02
C LEU A 14 -8.33 6.82 9.72
N ILE A 15 -8.38 6.14 8.56
CA ILE A 15 -8.12 6.77 7.24
C ILE A 15 -9.12 7.91 6.99
N ASP A 16 -10.38 7.72 7.38
CA ASP A 16 -11.42 8.73 7.21
C ASP A 16 -11.16 9.98 8.07
N ALA A 17 -10.56 9.79 9.26
CA ALA A 17 -10.29 10.85 10.24
C ALA A 17 -8.97 11.62 10.02
N VAL A 18 -8.05 11.10 9.23
CA VAL A 18 -6.78 11.77 8.91
C VAL A 18 -6.87 12.56 7.60
N ASP A 19 -5.96 13.52 7.43
CA ASP A 19 -5.82 14.24 6.17
C ASP A 19 -5.18 13.37 5.08
N LYS A 20 -5.22 13.87 3.84
CA LYS A 20 -4.70 13.16 2.68
C LYS A 20 -3.20 12.88 2.76
N ASN A 21 -2.40 13.79 3.29
CA ASN A 21 -0.95 13.60 3.37
C ASN A 21 -0.59 12.50 4.38
N THR A 22 -1.31 12.46 5.50
CA THR A 22 -1.20 11.38 6.48
C THR A 22 -1.63 10.03 5.87
N ALA A 23 -2.72 10.01 5.11
CA ALA A 23 -3.17 8.80 4.41
C ALA A 23 -2.16 8.30 3.36
N VAL A 24 -1.54 9.22 2.59
CA VAL A 24 -0.46 8.89 1.65
C VAL A 24 0.75 8.32 2.39
N ASN A 25 1.18 8.95 3.48
CA ASN A 25 2.31 8.47 4.28
C ASN A 25 2.05 7.06 4.84
N PHE A 26 0.84 6.82 5.36
CA PHE A 26 0.43 5.47 5.79
C PHE A 26 0.49 4.45 4.65
N ALA A 27 -0.01 4.79 3.46
CA ALA A 27 0.02 3.91 2.30
C ALA A 27 1.46 3.61 1.82
N ILE A 28 2.38 4.56 1.96
CA ILE A 28 3.81 4.37 1.69
C ILE A 28 4.38 3.32 2.64
N LEU A 29 4.17 3.47 3.95
CA LEU A 29 4.66 2.51 4.95
C LEU A 29 4.11 1.09 4.69
N CYS A 30 2.87 0.97 4.24
CA CYS A 30 2.31 -0.33 3.83
C CYS A 30 3.03 -0.92 2.60
N ALA A 31 3.32 -0.11 1.60
CA ALA A 31 3.95 -0.57 0.37
C ALA A 31 5.43 -0.94 0.57
N GLU A 32 6.18 -0.18 1.38
CA GLU A 32 7.58 -0.48 1.69
C GLU A 32 7.75 -1.85 2.33
N ARG A 33 6.81 -2.27 3.19
CA ARG A 33 6.85 -3.59 3.83
C ARG A 33 6.74 -4.74 2.85
N VAL A 34 6.01 -4.56 1.75
CA VAL A 34 5.72 -5.64 0.80
C VAL A 34 6.49 -5.52 -0.51
N LEU A 35 7.15 -4.39 -0.79
CA LEU A 35 7.99 -4.20 -1.97
C LEU A 35 9.02 -5.34 -2.17
N PRO A 36 9.73 -5.82 -1.12
CA PRO A 36 10.69 -6.92 -1.28
C PRO A 36 10.09 -8.20 -1.87
N LEU A 37 8.80 -8.47 -1.62
CA LEU A 37 8.09 -9.63 -2.16
C LEU A 37 7.95 -9.56 -3.70
N TYR A 38 7.89 -8.36 -4.27
CA TYR A 38 7.92 -8.16 -5.71
C TYR A 38 9.36 -8.19 -6.25
N GLU A 39 10.27 -7.45 -5.62
CA GLU A 39 11.66 -7.30 -6.09
C GLU A 39 12.46 -8.61 -6.05
N THR A 40 12.08 -9.56 -5.20
CA THR A 40 12.66 -10.92 -5.19
C THR A 40 12.50 -11.63 -6.55
N GLN A 41 11.42 -11.35 -7.28
CA GLN A 41 11.15 -11.95 -8.60
C GLN A 41 11.44 -11.00 -9.76
N PHE A 42 11.37 -9.69 -9.53
CA PHE A 42 11.43 -8.66 -10.57
C PHE A 42 12.36 -7.49 -10.19
N SER A 43 13.62 -7.79 -9.85
CA SER A 43 14.60 -6.81 -9.35
C SER A 43 14.94 -5.66 -10.31
N GLU A 44 14.83 -5.90 -11.62
CA GLU A 44 15.08 -4.90 -12.67
C GLU A 44 13.83 -4.07 -13.02
N GLU A 45 12.63 -4.49 -12.58
CA GLU A 45 11.38 -3.80 -12.92
C GLU A 45 11.08 -2.67 -11.93
N LYS A 46 11.43 -1.44 -12.33
CA LYS A 46 11.37 -0.26 -11.46
C LYS A 46 9.98 0.35 -11.28
N ARG A 47 9.02 0.09 -12.18
CA ARG A 47 7.69 0.74 -12.14
C ARG A 47 6.93 0.53 -10.83
N VAL A 48 7.20 -0.54 -10.10
CA VAL A 48 6.59 -0.81 -8.79
C VAL A 48 7.18 0.10 -7.71
N ALA A 49 8.51 0.14 -7.59
CA ALA A 49 9.22 1.03 -6.67
C ALA A 49 8.97 2.52 -7.00
N ASP A 50 8.89 2.87 -8.29
CA ASP A 50 8.55 4.22 -8.76
C ASP A 50 7.17 4.68 -8.28
N GLY A 51 6.24 3.76 -8.05
CA GLY A 51 4.94 4.06 -7.44
C GLY A 51 5.09 4.62 -6.02
N ILE A 52 5.94 4.01 -5.21
CA ILE A 52 6.24 4.48 -3.85
C ILE A 52 7.00 5.81 -3.92
N ALA A 53 8.00 5.90 -4.80
CA ALA A 53 8.77 7.13 -5.00
C ALA A 53 7.88 8.31 -5.42
N ALA A 54 6.88 8.09 -6.28
CA ALA A 54 5.93 9.11 -6.68
C ALA A 54 5.04 9.57 -5.50
N ALA A 55 4.63 8.66 -4.61
CA ALA A 55 3.90 9.04 -3.41
C ALA A 55 4.75 9.91 -2.46
N TYR A 56 6.04 9.58 -2.29
CA TYR A 56 6.98 10.43 -1.55
C TYR A 56 7.16 11.81 -2.21
N GLN A 57 7.38 11.85 -3.53
CA GLN A 57 7.53 13.10 -4.27
C GLN A 57 6.27 13.97 -4.19
N TYR A 58 5.09 13.35 -4.15
CA TYR A 58 3.83 14.06 -3.93
C TYR A 58 3.77 14.70 -2.54
N LEU A 59 4.13 13.97 -1.47
CA LEU A 59 4.20 14.52 -0.11
C LEU A 59 5.18 15.70 0.00
N ASN A 60 6.27 15.64 -0.76
CA ASN A 60 7.28 16.69 -0.83
C ASN A 60 6.93 17.81 -1.83
N ASN A 61 5.70 17.85 -2.36
CA ASN A 61 5.23 18.83 -3.35
C ASN A 61 6.12 18.93 -4.61
N THR A 62 6.89 17.88 -4.93
CA THR A 62 7.79 17.83 -6.09
C THR A 62 7.05 17.43 -7.37
N ILE A 63 5.95 16.67 -7.23
CA ILE A 63 5.08 16.30 -8.34
C ILE A 63 3.61 16.57 -8.01
N GLY A 64 2.80 16.77 -9.05
CA GLY A 64 1.36 16.90 -8.92
C GLY A 64 0.62 15.55 -8.95
N VAL A 65 -0.68 15.60 -8.65
CA VAL A 65 -1.58 14.43 -8.64
C VAL A 65 -1.56 13.65 -9.98
N SER A 66 -1.46 14.35 -11.11
CA SER A 66 -1.43 13.72 -12.44
C SER A 66 -0.22 12.79 -12.62
N GLN A 67 0.96 13.22 -12.16
CA GLN A 67 2.19 12.43 -12.24
C GLN A 67 2.13 11.22 -11.30
N ALA A 68 1.64 11.41 -10.07
CA ALA A 68 1.42 10.30 -9.14
C ALA A 68 0.44 9.26 -9.70
N ARG A 69 -0.65 9.71 -10.34
CA ARG A 69 -1.62 8.82 -10.99
C ARG A 69 -1.01 8.05 -12.17
N LYS A 70 -0.11 8.68 -12.94
CA LYS A 70 0.64 7.99 -14.01
C LYS A 70 1.52 6.87 -13.44
N ALA A 71 2.22 7.12 -12.33
CA ALA A 71 3.00 6.11 -11.63
C ALA A 71 2.12 4.97 -11.09
N ALA A 72 0.94 5.29 -10.54
CA ALA A 72 -0.04 4.30 -10.10
C ALA A 72 -0.44 3.33 -11.23
N PHE A 73 -0.76 3.86 -12.42
CA PHE A 73 -1.07 3.03 -13.58
C PHE A 73 0.11 2.18 -14.04
N ALA A 74 1.32 2.73 -14.04
CA ALA A 74 2.53 2.00 -14.40
C ALA A 74 2.77 0.81 -13.43
N SER A 75 2.61 1.03 -12.13
CA SER A 75 2.72 0.00 -11.10
C SER A 75 1.64 -1.08 -11.24
N HIS A 76 0.37 -0.70 -11.48
CA HIS A 76 -0.69 -1.66 -11.76
C HIS A 76 -0.47 -2.46 -13.06
N SER A 77 0.20 -1.87 -14.05
CA SER A 77 0.61 -2.58 -15.27
C SER A 77 1.71 -3.59 -14.97
N ALA A 78 2.75 -3.20 -14.23
CA ALA A 78 3.84 -4.07 -13.81
C ALA A 78 3.34 -5.25 -12.94
N ALA A 79 2.32 -5.02 -12.11
CA ALA A 79 1.65 -6.10 -11.35
C ALA A 79 1.11 -7.23 -12.25
N ARG A 80 0.89 -7.00 -13.55
CA ARG A 80 0.41 -8.03 -14.48
C ARG A 80 1.50 -8.98 -14.95
N LEU A 81 2.77 -8.63 -14.77
CA LEU A 81 3.92 -9.50 -15.06
C LEU A 81 4.01 -10.66 -14.06
N ALA A 82 3.67 -10.41 -12.80
CA ALA A 82 3.64 -11.42 -11.76
C ALA A 82 2.43 -12.36 -11.91
N GLU A 83 2.61 -13.62 -11.51
CA GLU A 83 1.57 -14.65 -11.58
C GLU A 83 0.30 -14.23 -10.82
N LYS A 84 -0.87 -14.60 -11.36
CA LYS A 84 -2.16 -14.30 -10.72
C LYS A 84 -2.25 -15.02 -9.38
N GLY A 85 -2.46 -14.27 -8.31
CA GLY A 85 -2.57 -14.81 -6.94
C GLY A 85 -1.24 -14.93 -6.20
N SER A 86 -0.13 -14.49 -6.80
CA SER A 86 1.17 -14.43 -6.12
C SER A 86 1.28 -13.25 -5.14
N ALA A 87 2.16 -13.40 -4.14
CA ALA A 87 2.52 -12.33 -3.22
C ALA A 87 3.11 -11.10 -3.96
N ALA A 88 3.97 -11.34 -4.96
CA ALA A 88 4.53 -10.31 -5.83
C ALA A 88 3.43 -9.47 -6.50
N ARG A 89 2.41 -10.12 -7.08
CA ARG A 89 1.29 -9.39 -7.72
C ARG A 89 0.49 -8.55 -6.72
N ALA A 90 0.28 -9.05 -5.51
CA ALA A 90 -0.40 -8.30 -4.46
C ALA A 90 0.44 -7.10 -3.99
N ALA A 91 1.75 -7.28 -3.79
CA ALA A 91 2.69 -6.23 -3.45
C ALA A 91 2.73 -5.11 -4.51
N ALA A 92 2.80 -5.46 -5.79
CA ALA A 92 2.76 -4.47 -6.87
C ALA A 92 1.42 -3.71 -6.91
N ARG A 93 0.29 -4.36 -6.64
CA ARG A 93 -1.01 -3.68 -6.51
C ARG A 93 -1.06 -2.74 -5.31
N CYS A 94 -0.46 -3.13 -4.17
CA CYS A 94 -0.29 -2.26 -3.01
C CYS A 94 0.42 -0.96 -3.43
N CYS A 95 1.60 -1.07 -4.07
CA CYS A 95 2.39 0.08 -4.53
C CYS A 95 1.61 0.99 -5.51
N GLY A 96 0.81 0.40 -6.41
CA GLY A 96 -0.05 1.16 -7.31
C GLY A 96 -1.13 1.97 -6.57
N HIS A 97 -1.76 1.38 -5.55
CA HIS A 97 -2.72 2.10 -4.70
C HIS A 97 -2.07 3.17 -3.82
N THR A 98 -0.84 2.93 -3.37
CA THR A 98 -0.04 3.93 -2.65
C THR A 98 0.14 5.20 -3.48
N ALA A 99 0.59 5.09 -4.73
CA ALA A 99 0.67 6.22 -5.65
C ALA A 99 -0.71 6.86 -5.92
N ALA A 100 -1.76 6.05 -6.06
CA ALA A 100 -3.13 6.53 -6.28
C ALA A 100 -3.72 7.29 -5.08
N THR A 101 -3.20 7.10 -3.87
CA THR A 101 -3.67 7.80 -2.67
C THR A 101 -3.46 9.31 -2.76
N ALA A 102 -2.47 9.77 -3.52
CA ALA A 102 -2.27 11.19 -3.84
C ALA A 102 -3.46 11.82 -4.58
N HIS A 103 -4.17 11.02 -5.40
CA HIS A 103 -5.38 11.42 -6.11
C HIS A 103 -6.60 11.41 -5.21
N CYS A 104 -6.80 10.34 -4.44
CA CYS A 104 -7.99 10.11 -3.62
C CYS A 104 -7.59 9.28 -2.39
N LYS A 105 -7.84 9.80 -1.17
CA LYS A 105 -7.33 9.20 0.08
C LYS A 105 -7.85 7.77 0.32
N GLU A 106 -9.00 7.44 -0.26
CA GLU A 106 -9.69 6.16 -0.22
C GLU A 106 -8.87 5.03 -0.86
N HIS A 107 -7.83 5.34 -1.63
CA HIS A 107 -6.88 4.32 -2.08
C HIS A 107 -5.97 3.80 -0.97
N ALA A 108 -5.84 4.49 0.17
CA ALA A 108 -5.01 4.04 1.30
C ALA A 108 -5.51 2.71 1.88
N ILE A 109 -6.83 2.49 1.99
CA ILE A 109 -7.37 1.22 2.48
C ILE A 109 -7.07 0.08 1.51
N ALA A 110 -7.09 0.37 0.20
CA ALA A 110 -6.75 -0.61 -0.82
C ALA A 110 -5.25 -0.96 -0.76
N ALA A 111 -4.37 0.03 -0.56
CA ALA A 111 -2.94 -0.23 -0.34
C ALA A 111 -2.72 -1.14 0.87
N ALA A 112 -3.32 -0.81 2.02
CA ALA A 112 -3.24 -1.63 3.24
C ALA A 112 -3.80 -3.05 3.04
N ALA A 113 -4.94 -3.19 2.36
CA ALA A 113 -5.54 -4.49 2.08
C ALA A 113 -4.65 -5.36 1.18
N TYR A 114 -4.05 -4.80 0.13
CA TYR A 114 -3.14 -5.55 -0.74
C TYR A 114 -1.81 -5.89 -0.07
N ALA A 115 -1.31 -5.04 0.84
CA ALA A 115 -0.17 -5.40 1.68
C ALA A 115 -0.50 -6.63 2.55
N ALA A 116 -1.66 -6.63 3.22
CA ALA A 116 -2.11 -7.76 4.03
C ALA A 116 -2.32 -9.04 3.20
N ILE A 117 -2.83 -8.93 1.95
CA ILE A 117 -2.95 -10.07 1.03
C ILE A 117 -1.56 -10.59 0.62
N ALA A 118 -0.61 -9.71 0.32
CA ALA A 118 0.75 -10.12 -0.05
C ALA A 118 1.43 -10.90 1.07
N ILE A 119 1.33 -10.40 2.31
CA ILE A 119 1.83 -11.08 3.50
C ILE A 119 1.07 -12.39 3.76
N GLU A 120 -0.26 -12.43 3.59
CA GLU A 120 -1.03 -13.68 3.75
C GLU A 120 -0.55 -14.77 2.80
N ILE A 121 -0.25 -14.41 1.54
CA ILE A 121 0.25 -15.37 0.55
C ILE A 121 1.68 -15.82 0.88
N ALA A 122 2.53 -14.92 1.41
CA ALA A 122 3.93 -15.22 1.73
C ALA A 122 4.12 -15.96 3.06
N GLU A 123 3.32 -15.63 4.07
CA GLU A 123 3.54 -15.99 5.49
C GLU A 123 2.30 -16.62 6.15
N GLY A 124 1.19 -16.76 5.43
CA GLY A 124 -0.05 -17.33 5.95
C GLY A 124 -0.88 -16.37 6.79
N SER A 125 -1.97 -16.90 7.37
CA SER A 125 -2.96 -16.09 8.09
C SER A 125 -2.43 -15.42 9.36
N GLU A 126 -1.40 -15.99 10.00
CA GLU A 126 -0.76 -15.36 11.16
C GLU A 126 0.03 -14.11 10.76
N GLY A 127 0.79 -14.16 9.66
CA GLY A 127 1.48 -13.00 9.10
C GLY A 127 0.51 -11.89 8.73
N LYS A 128 -0.63 -12.24 8.11
CA LYS A 128 -1.69 -11.27 7.82
C LYS A 128 -2.20 -10.56 9.07
N LEU A 129 -2.45 -11.31 10.14
CA LEU A 129 -2.97 -10.74 11.39
C LEU A 129 -1.95 -9.74 11.99
N LYS A 130 -0.66 -10.10 12.01
CA LYS A 130 0.42 -9.22 12.46
C LYS A 130 0.52 -7.95 11.60
N GLU A 131 0.42 -8.08 10.28
CA GLU A 131 0.41 -6.92 9.38
C GLU A 131 -0.80 -6.02 9.63
N ARG A 132 -1.98 -6.59 9.87
CA ARG A 132 -3.19 -5.81 10.19
C ARG A 132 -3.08 -5.04 11.50
N GLU A 133 -2.57 -5.68 12.55
CA GLU A 133 -2.29 -5.03 13.83
C GLU A 133 -1.27 -3.90 13.65
N MET A 134 -0.18 -4.16 12.93
CA MET A 134 0.84 -3.16 12.63
C MET A 134 0.27 -1.97 11.85
N GLN A 135 -0.57 -2.21 10.83
CA GLN A 135 -1.24 -1.16 10.07
C GLN A 135 -2.09 -0.26 10.97
N HIS A 136 -2.90 -0.87 11.82
CA HIS A 136 -3.74 -0.14 12.77
C HIS A 136 -2.91 0.73 13.72
N ASN A 137 -1.89 0.16 14.36
CA ASN A 137 -1.04 0.88 15.30
C ASN A 137 -0.21 1.97 14.62
N THR A 138 0.28 1.73 13.40
CA THR A 138 0.98 2.74 12.59
C THR A 138 0.08 3.93 12.33
N LEU A 139 -1.17 3.69 11.92
CA LEU A 139 -2.09 4.76 11.59
C LEU A 139 -2.59 5.52 12.82
N LEU A 140 -2.78 4.84 13.96
CA LEU A 140 -3.02 5.50 15.26
C LEU A 140 -1.88 6.47 15.60
N ASN A 141 -0.64 5.99 15.56
CA ASN A 141 0.54 6.83 15.84
C ASN A 141 0.65 8.02 14.89
N LEU A 142 0.31 7.85 13.61
CA LEU A 142 0.30 8.95 12.65
C LEU A 142 -0.82 9.96 12.93
N ALA A 143 -1.99 9.50 13.40
CA ALA A 143 -3.12 10.36 13.73
C ALA A 143 -2.89 11.20 15.01
N GLU A 144 -2.08 10.69 15.94
CA GLU A 144 -1.72 11.36 17.20
C GLU A 144 -0.61 12.40 17.06
N ARG A 145 0.21 12.34 16.00
CA ARG A 145 1.32 13.27 15.73
C ARG A 145 0.89 14.63 15.16
N LYS A 146 -0.35 15.05 15.39
CA LYS A 146 -0.90 16.33 14.94
C LYS A 146 -0.39 17.51 15.76
#